data_AF-A0A260ZBU3-F1
#
_entry.id   AF-A0A260ZBU3-F1
#
_cell.length_a   1.000
_cell.length_b   1.000
_cell.length_c   1.000
_cell.angle_alpha   90.00
_cell.angle_beta   90.00
_cell.angle_gamma   90.00
#
_symmetry.space_group_name_H-M   'P 1'
#
loop_
_entity.id
_entity.type
_entity.pdbx_description
1 polymer ?
#
loop_
_entity_poly.entity_id
_entity_poly.type
_entity_poly.pdbx_seq_one_letter_code
_entity_poly.pdbx_strand_id
1 'polypeptide(L)'
;MSLRAGRPINLIFIILLIFLGIVLLYGQQTSTHPSPKDPLASNLRPNVPLFNSWSDYECDEKAEIDQLNLVPLQNSDETKFALLPVETDILVGSQTNLVTLGIGKDIDAELLYKQKLNEIGRNISFYGADPITDVNADLYSKIGKYFPFAVGSDAGYSSASVYINGTYVNRDVVHVDLIYFFDRILKIKTFDNIWLDAEGAEYPLFDIFQKTGRLERKGIKFCQMSLEVHSPSEPQQIQFMELIKQIIKEFRYGIHKNRNVGHMRMYLFNFGDSYCVKKFLTRNLYELTLPSSNDTKNLKKPSSLKKKILEKWTECARKQLDKVHTAEEFWLQFVPLISYCDYTEKIEKLGLVGLKNDDEIKYALMPTRSPTDNSTLSFVTLGIGKDITAEKAFRNVSFSAKDYGIH
;
A
#
# COMPACT_ATOMS: atom_id res chain seq x y z
N MET A 1 -5.44 -88.03 39.49
CA MET A 1 -5.05 -87.51 38.15
C MET A 1 -4.84 -86.01 38.25
N SER A 2 -3.88 -85.46 37.52
CA SER A 2 -3.43 -84.06 37.70
C SER A 2 -4.30 -83.06 36.95
N LEU A 3 -4.77 -82.02 37.65
CA LEU A 3 -5.40 -80.84 37.06
C LEU A 3 -4.30 -79.83 36.69
N ARG A 4 -4.02 -79.67 35.39
CA ARG A 4 -3.11 -78.62 34.90
C ARG A 4 -3.82 -77.27 34.97
N ALA A 5 -3.31 -76.37 35.81
CA ALA A 5 -3.72 -74.98 35.83
C ALA A 5 -3.35 -74.28 34.51
N GLY A 6 -4.31 -73.55 33.92
CA GLY A 6 -4.04 -72.64 32.82
C GLY A 6 -3.20 -71.46 33.29
N ARG A 7 -2.21 -71.04 32.48
CA ARG A 7 -1.39 -69.86 32.79
C ARG A 7 -2.26 -68.60 32.79
N PRO A 8 -2.04 -67.64 33.69
CA PRO A 8 -2.69 -66.33 33.60
C PRO A 8 -2.20 -65.62 32.34
N ILE A 9 -3.14 -65.19 31.48
CA ILE A 9 -2.81 -64.38 30.32
C ILE A 9 -2.44 -62.99 30.84
N ASN A 10 -1.22 -62.55 30.53
CA ASN A 10 -0.66 -61.33 31.10
C ASN A 10 -1.39 -60.10 30.50
N LEU A 11 -2.15 -59.38 31.33
CA LEU A 11 -3.06 -58.31 30.90
C LEU A 11 -2.34 -57.18 30.14
N ILE A 12 -1.08 -56.92 30.50
CA ILE A 12 -0.19 -55.96 29.83
C ILE A 12 0.05 -56.36 28.37
N PHE A 13 0.14 -57.67 28.08
CA PHE A 13 0.35 -58.19 26.74
C PHE A 13 -0.91 -58.07 25.87
N ILE A 14 -2.10 -58.19 26.47
CA ILE A 14 -3.38 -57.91 25.81
C ILE A 14 -3.47 -56.42 25.47
N ILE A 15 -3.13 -55.53 26.42
CA ILE A 15 -3.16 -54.07 26.19
C ILE A 15 -2.18 -53.65 25.09
N LEU A 16 -0.96 -54.22 25.07
CA LEU A 16 0.01 -54.00 24.00
C LEU A 16 -0.49 -54.48 22.63
N LEU A 17 -1.14 -55.65 22.56
CA LEU A 17 -1.72 -56.16 21.31
C LEU A 17 -2.92 -55.31 20.84
N ILE A 18 -3.71 -54.77 21.76
CA ILE A 18 -4.79 -53.81 21.44
C ILE A 18 -4.20 -52.50 20.92
N PHE A 19 -3.16 -51.96 21.54
CA PHE A 19 -2.49 -50.75 21.06
C PHE A 19 -1.83 -50.95 19.69
N LEU A 20 -1.14 -52.08 19.47
CA LEU A 20 -0.57 -52.41 18.16
C LEU A 20 -1.67 -52.58 17.10
N GLY A 21 -2.80 -53.21 17.46
CA GLY A 21 -3.97 -53.35 16.59
C GLY A 21 -4.60 -52.01 16.22
N ILE A 22 -4.74 -51.08 17.17
CA ILE A 22 -5.25 -49.72 16.91
C ILE A 22 -4.29 -48.93 16.03
N VAL A 23 -2.98 -49.01 16.28
CA VAL A 23 -1.97 -48.33 15.44
C VAL A 23 -1.92 -48.91 14.02
N LEU A 24 -2.11 -50.22 13.84
CA LEU A 24 -2.19 -50.85 12.52
C LEU A 24 -3.52 -50.55 11.80
N LEU A 25 -4.64 -50.45 12.53
CA LEU A 25 -5.94 -50.03 11.97
C LEU A 25 -5.93 -48.56 11.52
N TYR A 26 -5.30 -47.66 12.26
CA TYR A 26 -5.12 -46.25 11.86
C TYR A 26 -4.01 -46.07 10.82
N GLY A 27 -2.99 -46.92 10.81
CA GLY A 27 -1.82 -46.82 9.93
C GLY A 27 -2.02 -47.29 8.48
N GLN A 28 -3.19 -47.84 8.12
CA GLN A 28 -3.46 -48.34 6.76
C GLN A 28 -4.55 -47.56 5.99
N GLN A 29 -5.17 -46.53 6.56
CA GLN A 29 -6.30 -45.86 5.92
C GLN A 29 -5.91 -44.61 5.10
N THR A 30 -5.00 -44.79 4.14
CA THR A 30 -4.70 -43.80 3.08
C THR A 30 -4.63 -44.43 1.69
N SER A 31 -5.79 -44.77 1.10
CA SER A 31 -5.98 -44.78 -0.36
C SER A 31 -7.45 -44.89 -0.80
N THR A 32 -7.89 -43.91 -1.61
CA THR A 32 -8.86 -44.04 -2.72
C THR A 32 -10.15 -44.86 -2.54
N HIS A 33 -11.28 -44.18 -2.30
CA HIS A 33 -12.45 -44.15 -3.22
C HIS A 33 -13.43 -43.01 -2.81
N PRO A 34 -14.19 -42.41 -3.75
CA PRO A 34 -14.91 -41.15 -3.49
C PRO A 34 -16.34 -41.34 -2.95
N SER A 35 -16.71 -40.53 -1.95
CA SER A 35 -18.11 -40.35 -1.51
C SER A 35 -18.84 -39.33 -2.43
N PRO A 36 -20.18 -39.34 -2.52
CA PRO A 36 -20.92 -38.59 -3.54
C PRO A 36 -20.83 -37.07 -3.33
N LYS A 37 -20.77 -36.34 -4.46
CA LYS A 37 -20.56 -34.90 -4.48
C LYS A 37 -21.78 -34.14 -3.95
N ASP A 38 -21.56 -33.30 -2.93
CA ASP A 38 -22.46 -32.21 -2.60
C ASP A 38 -22.43 -31.17 -3.74
N PRO A 39 -23.55 -30.85 -4.42
CA PRO A 39 -23.53 -30.02 -5.62
C PRO A 39 -23.05 -28.57 -5.40
N LEU A 40 -23.03 -28.08 -4.16
CA LEU A 40 -22.70 -26.68 -3.85
C LEU A 40 -21.20 -26.43 -3.57
N ALA A 41 -20.37 -27.48 -3.48
CA ALA A 41 -18.95 -27.37 -3.13
C ALA A 41 -17.99 -27.17 -4.33
N SER A 42 -18.51 -27.08 -5.56
CA SER A 42 -17.72 -27.22 -6.80
C SER A 42 -17.09 -25.93 -7.36
N ASN A 43 -17.15 -24.80 -6.64
CA ASN A 43 -16.73 -23.46 -7.15
C ASN A 43 -15.62 -22.76 -6.36
N LEU A 44 -14.89 -23.45 -5.47
CA LEU A 44 -13.67 -22.91 -4.86
C LEU A 44 -12.48 -23.07 -5.82
N ARG A 45 -11.87 -21.93 -6.22
CA ARG A 45 -10.81 -21.86 -7.22
C ARG A 45 -9.48 -22.44 -6.71
N PRO A 46 -8.69 -23.17 -7.52
CA PRO A 46 -7.46 -23.84 -7.08
C PRO A 46 -6.23 -22.94 -6.84
N ASN A 47 -6.38 -21.60 -6.82
CA ASN A 47 -5.24 -20.66 -6.83
C ASN A 47 -4.80 -20.19 -5.44
N VAL A 48 -4.94 -21.02 -4.41
CA VAL A 48 -4.41 -20.77 -3.06
C VAL A 48 -2.86 -20.92 -2.96
N PRO A 49 -2.15 -21.75 -3.76
CA PRO A 49 -0.69 -21.89 -3.62
C PRO A 49 0.16 -20.66 -3.99
N LEU A 50 -0.43 -19.66 -4.67
CA LEU A 50 0.32 -18.59 -5.33
C LEU A 50 0.74 -17.41 -4.44
N PHE A 51 0.44 -17.44 -3.13
CA PHE A 51 0.96 -16.46 -2.17
C PHE A 51 2.30 -16.89 -1.54
N ASN A 52 2.69 -18.17 -1.61
CA ASN A 52 3.88 -18.69 -0.94
C ASN A 52 5.17 -18.66 -1.79
N SER A 53 5.11 -18.20 -3.04
CA SER A 53 6.26 -18.24 -3.98
C SER A 53 6.82 -16.87 -4.35
N TRP A 54 6.23 -15.78 -3.86
CA TRP A 54 6.80 -14.44 -4.01
C TRP A 54 7.78 -14.28 -2.87
N SER A 55 9.08 -14.34 -3.16
CA SER A 55 10.04 -13.90 -2.15
C SER A 55 9.79 -12.41 -1.90
N ASP A 56 9.74 -12.00 -0.62
CA ASP A 56 9.45 -10.61 -0.22
C ASP A 56 10.32 -9.56 -0.96
N TYR A 57 11.48 -10.00 -1.47
CA TYR A 57 12.47 -9.20 -2.15
C TYR A 57 12.19 -9.01 -3.65
N GLU A 58 11.58 -9.95 -4.37
CA GLU A 58 11.50 -9.88 -5.84
C GLU A 58 10.65 -8.69 -6.33
N CYS A 59 9.57 -8.37 -5.63
CA CYS A 59 8.76 -7.19 -5.93
C CYS A 59 9.45 -5.89 -5.50
N ASP A 60 10.05 -5.86 -4.31
CA ASP A 60 10.72 -4.66 -3.79
C ASP A 60 12.01 -4.33 -4.57
N GLU A 61 12.74 -5.34 -5.05
CA GLU A 61 13.91 -5.21 -5.93
C GLU A 61 13.50 -4.68 -7.30
N LYS A 62 12.49 -5.28 -7.95
CA LYS A 62 11.99 -4.82 -9.27
C LYS A 62 11.32 -3.46 -9.23
N ALA A 63 10.76 -3.05 -8.09
CA ALA A 63 10.22 -1.71 -7.86
C ALA A 63 11.27 -0.73 -7.32
N GLU A 64 12.54 -1.15 -7.21
CA GLU A 64 13.68 -0.35 -6.78
C GLU A 64 13.45 0.41 -5.45
N ILE A 65 12.72 -0.23 -4.52
CA ILE A 65 12.17 0.38 -3.30
C ILE A 65 13.23 0.99 -2.38
N ASP A 66 14.47 0.50 -2.45
CA ASP A 66 15.59 1.08 -1.70
C ASP A 66 15.90 2.54 -2.11
N GLN A 67 15.51 2.97 -3.33
CA GLN A 67 15.58 4.38 -3.76
C GLN A 67 14.63 5.30 -2.99
N LEU A 68 13.60 4.77 -2.32
CA LEU A 68 12.74 5.56 -1.45
C LEU A 68 13.47 6.03 -0.18
N ASN A 69 14.63 5.47 0.15
CA ASN A 69 15.39 5.75 1.38
C ASN A 69 14.58 5.48 2.66
N LEU A 70 13.92 4.31 2.70
CA LEU A 70 13.22 3.83 3.91
C LEU A 70 14.19 3.75 5.09
N VAL A 71 13.83 4.38 6.21
CA VAL A 71 14.58 4.31 7.46
C VAL A 71 14.14 3.04 8.21
N PRO A 72 15.05 2.10 8.50
CA PRO A 72 14.78 0.99 9.40
C PRO A 72 14.75 1.49 10.85
N LEU A 73 13.74 1.04 11.60
CA LEU A 73 13.46 1.42 12.98
C LEU A 73 13.38 0.14 13.80
N GLN A 74 14.53 -0.32 14.27
CA GLN A 74 14.68 -1.54 15.05
C GLN A 74 14.17 -1.36 16.49
N ASN A 75 13.38 -2.31 16.98
CA ASN A 75 13.11 -2.52 18.40
C ASN A 75 13.70 -3.88 18.83
N SER A 76 13.32 -4.43 19.99
CA SER A 76 13.87 -5.69 20.50
C SER A 76 13.48 -6.96 19.72
N ASP A 77 12.37 -6.95 18.98
CA ASP A 77 11.82 -8.15 18.31
C ASP A 77 11.55 -7.98 16.80
N GLU A 78 11.59 -6.75 16.27
CA GLU A 78 11.26 -6.44 14.88
C GLU A 78 11.95 -5.20 14.28
N THR A 79 11.75 -4.98 12.98
CA THR A 79 12.17 -3.77 12.28
C THR A 79 10.96 -3.09 11.64
N LYS A 80 10.50 -1.99 12.24
CA LYS A 80 9.52 -1.09 11.60
C LYS A 80 10.22 -0.27 10.51
N PHE A 81 9.48 0.24 9.53
CA PHE A 81 10.03 1.11 8.47
C PHE A 81 9.26 2.42 8.36
N ALA A 82 9.94 3.50 7.99
CA ALA A 82 9.34 4.82 7.80
C ALA A 82 10.11 5.68 6.79
N LEU A 83 9.42 6.56 6.07
CA LEU A 83 10.06 7.67 5.36
C LEU A 83 10.22 8.89 6.29
N LEU A 84 11.21 9.73 5.95
CA LEU A 84 11.41 11.05 6.53
C LEU A 84 10.84 12.13 5.59
N PRO A 85 10.28 13.24 6.11
CA PRO A 85 9.80 14.33 5.26
C PRO A 85 10.94 15.03 4.50
N VAL A 86 10.79 15.21 3.18
CA VAL A 86 11.84 15.72 2.29
C VAL A 86 11.66 17.18 1.86
N GLU A 87 10.43 17.71 1.80
CA GLU A 87 10.20 19.07 1.28
C GLU A 87 10.31 20.14 2.38
N THR A 88 11.19 21.13 2.21
CA THR A 88 11.43 22.18 3.20
C THR A 88 10.28 23.17 3.30
N ASP A 89 9.76 23.62 2.15
CA ASP A 89 9.05 24.89 2.03
C ASP A 89 7.56 24.80 2.39
N ILE A 90 6.93 23.64 2.18
CA ILE A 90 5.53 23.38 2.59
C ILE A 90 5.43 23.08 4.10
N LEU A 91 6.54 22.72 4.74
CA LEU A 91 6.56 22.04 6.04
C LEU A 91 7.10 22.91 7.19
N VAL A 92 7.34 24.20 7.00
CA VAL A 92 7.69 25.13 8.09
C VAL A 92 6.50 25.24 9.04
N GLY A 93 6.58 24.55 10.19
CA GLY A 93 5.49 24.45 11.15
C GLY A 93 4.53 23.27 10.94
N SER A 94 4.74 22.40 9.94
CA SER A 94 3.93 21.18 9.83
C SER A 94 4.39 20.15 10.87
N GLN A 95 3.53 19.83 11.81
CA GLN A 95 3.75 18.80 12.83
C GLN A 95 3.69 17.41 12.18
N THR A 96 4.69 16.55 12.45
CA THR A 96 4.60 15.13 12.10
C THR A 96 3.79 14.40 13.19
N ASN A 97 2.78 13.63 12.81
CA ASN A 97 1.94 12.88 13.77
C ASN A 97 2.15 11.37 13.61
N LEU A 98 2.49 10.69 14.70
CA LEU A 98 2.51 9.23 14.80
C LEU A 98 1.52 8.77 15.85
N VAL A 99 0.71 7.78 15.50
CA VAL A 99 -0.12 7.05 16.46
C VAL A 99 0.30 5.57 16.51
N THR A 100 0.63 5.08 17.71
CA THR A 100 0.89 3.67 18.00
C THR A 100 -0.35 3.08 18.64
N LEU A 101 -0.85 1.97 18.09
CA LEU A 101 -2.00 1.21 18.56
C LEU A 101 -1.52 -0.19 18.95
N GLY A 102 -1.50 -0.44 20.26
CA GLY A 102 -0.69 -1.49 20.89
C GLY A 102 0.76 -1.04 20.96
N ILE A 103 1.21 -0.67 22.15
CA ILE A 103 2.56 -0.15 22.40
C ILE A 103 3.48 -1.30 22.82
N GLY A 104 2.94 -2.25 23.58
CA GLY A 104 3.76 -3.24 24.26
C GLY A 104 4.73 -2.58 25.25
N LYS A 105 5.87 -3.22 25.48
CA LYS A 105 6.85 -2.80 26.52
C LYS A 105 8.13 -2.18 25.94
N ASP A 106 8.11 -1.84 24.67
CA ASP A 106 9.26 -1.38 23.90
C ASP A 106 8.84 -0.18 23.05
N ILE A 107 9.64 0.90 23.09
CA ILE A 107 9.44 2.12 22.29
C ILE A 107 10.74 2.53 21.57
N ASP A 108 11.69 1.62 21.42
CA ASP A 108 13.00 1.93 20.81
C ASP A 108 12.84 2.36 19.34
N ALA A 109 11.86 1.80 18.63
CA ALA A 109 11.49 2.24 17.29
C ALA A 109 10.96 3.69 17.27
N GLU A 110 10.05 4.07 18.19
CA GLU A 110 9.56 5.45 18.32
C GLU A 110 10.69 6.43 18.70
N LEU A 111 11.56 6.03 19.63
CA LEU A 111 12.72 6.81 20.07
C LEU A 111 13.70 7.05 18.92
N LEU A 112 14.01 6.00 18.14
CA LEU A 112 14.86 6.08 16.97
C LEU A 112 14.22 6.94 15.86
N TYR A 113 12.89 6.86 15.66
CA TYR A 113 12.20 7.72 14.69
C TYR A 113 12.20 9.19 15.11
N LYS A 114 12.02 9.46 16.42
CA LYS A 114 12.19 10.79 17.00
C LYS A 114 13.60 11.33 16.76
N GLN A 115 14.63 10.51 16.97
CA GLN A 115 16.02 10.89 16.69
C GLN A 115 16.22 11.22 15.20
N LYS A 116 15.76 10.35 14.30
CA LYS A 116 15.91 10.52 12.85
C LYS A 116 15.19 11.76 12.30
N LEU A 117 14.07 12.14 12.89
CA LEU A 117 13.39 13.40 12.58
C LEU A 117 14.12 14.62 13.17
N ASN A 118 14.64 14.53 14.40
CA ASN A 118 15.46 15.59 14.99
C ASN A 118 16.75 15.86 14.17
N GLU A 119 17.39 14.81 13.64
CA GLU A 119 18.59 14.90 12.78
C GLU A 119 18.34 15.76 11.52
N ILE A 120 17.10 15.80 11.01
CA ILE A 120 16.69 16.66 9.88
C ILE A 120 15.89 17.90 10.31
N GLY A 121 15.97 18.30 11.59
CA GLY A 121 15.32 19.50 12.12
C GLY A 121 13.79 19.44 12.17
N ARG A 122 13.20 18.24 12.28
CA ARG A 122 11.74 18.02 12.29
C ARG A 122 11.26 17.51 13.65
N ASN A 123 10.17 18.10 14.13
CA ASN A 123 9.47 17.64 15.32
C ASN A 123 8.34 16.66 14.98
N ILE A 124 8.11 15.72 15.89
CA ILE A 124 7.06 14.70 15.83
C ILE A 124 6.25 14.72 17.12
N SER A 125 4.97 14.36 17.03
CA SER A 125 4.08 14.16 18.15
C SER A 125 3.54 12.74 18.16
N PHE A 126 3.73 12.10 19.31
CA PHE A 126 3.42 10.70 19.57
C PHE A 126 2.11 10.59 20.35
N TYR A 127 1.24 9.70 19.89
CA TYR A 127 -0.02 9.34 20.55
C TYR A 127 -0.03 7.81 20.66
N GLY A 128 -0.09 7.25 21.85
CA GLY A 128 -0.01 5.80 22.07
C GLY A 128 -1.26 5.32 22.77
N ALA A 129 -1.95 4.33 22.21
CA ALA A 129 -3.11 3.71 22.85
C ALA A 129 -2.81 2.24 23.15
N ASP A 130 -2.94 1.87 24.42
CA ASP A 130 -2.68 0.53 24.93
C ASP A 130 -3.53 0.34 26.21
N PRO A 131 -4.23 -0.80 26.40
CA PRO A 131 -5.02 -1.02 27.60
C PRO A 131 -4.19 -1.33 28.86
N ILE A 132 -2.91 -1.69 28.73
CA ILE A 132 -2.04 -2.03 29.87
C ILE A 132 -1.29 -0.79 30.34
N THR A 133 -1.64 -0.31 31.53
CA THR A 133 -0.97 0.84 32.16
C THR A 133 0.39 0.51 32.74
N ASP A 134 0.55 -0.73 33.23
CA ASP A 134 1.74 -1.16 33.97
C ASP A 134 2.97 -1.15 33.05
N VAL A 135 3.95 -0.31 33.39
CA VAL A 135 5.13 0.03 32.57
C VAL A 135 4.80 0.87 31.32
N ASN A 136 3.84 0.48 30.49
CA ASN A 136 3.64 1.10 29.16
C ASN A 136 3.25 2.59 29.28
N ALA A 137 2.47 2.96 30.31
CA ALA A 137 2.07 4.35 30.54
C ALA A 137 3.28 5.26 30.85
N ASP A 138 4.15 4.84 31.77
CA ASP A 138 5.37 5.56 32.15
C ASP A 138 6.42 5.55 31.03
N LEU A 139 6.45 4.48 30.22
CA LEU A 139 7.33 4.34 29.08
C LEU A 139 6.96 5.35 27.98
N TYR A 140 5.73 5.29 27.47
CA TYR A 140 5.30 6.11 26.33
C TYR A 140 5.10 7.60 26.70
N SER A 141 4.76 7.91 27.95
CA SER A 141 4.62 9.30 28.41
C SER A 141 5.94 10.10 28.38
N LYS A 142 7.11 9.44 28.24
CA LYS A 142 8.41 10.09 28.00
C LYS A 142 8.54 10.70 26.60
N ILE A 143 7.75 10.21 25.63
CA ILE A 143 7.83 10.64 24.23
C ILE A 143 6.55 11.32 23.73
N GLY A 144 5.39 11.01 24.31
CA GLY A 144 4.10 11.43 23.78
C GLY A 144 2.95 11.39 24.79
N LYS A 145 1.72 11.36 24.26
CA LYS A 145 0.50 11.17 25.04
C LYS A 145 0.10 9.71 25.03
N TYR A 146 0.03 9.11 26.21
CA TYR A 146 -0.48 7.77 26.42
C TYR A 146 -2.00 7.77 26.69
N PHE A 147 -2.72 6.77 26.19
CA PHE A 147 -4.16 6.58 26.32
C PHE A 147 -4.46 5.16 26.84
N PRO A 148 -5.04 5.01 28.05
CA PRO A 148 -5.24 3.72 28.74
C PRO A 148 -6.48 2.97 28.21
N PHE A 149 -6.50 2.62 26.93
CA PHE A 149 -7.57 1.83 26.32
C PHE A 149 -7.09 1.10 25.07
N ALA A 150 -7.74 -0.02 24.76
CA ALA A 150 -7.60 -0.67 23.47
C ALA A 150 -8.34 0.14 22.39
N VAL A 151 -7.86 0.05 21.15
CA VAL A 151 -8.52 0.67 20.00
C VAL A 151 -8.98 -0.43 19.05
N GLY A 152 -10.25 -0.38 18.62
CA GLY A 152 -10.86 -1.43 17.82
C GLY A 152 -11.89 -0.90 16.83
N SER A 153 -12.61 -1.81 16.17
CA SER A 153 -13.70 -1.44 15.25
C SER A 153 -14.88 -0.79 15.95
N ASP A 154 -15.13 -1.18 17.20
CA ASP A 154 -16.32 -0.82 17.96
C ASP A 154 -15.93 -0.37 19.37
N ALA A 155 -16.76 0.48 19.97
CA ALA A 155 -16.59 0.90 21.35
C ALA A 155 -17.32 -0.06 22.30
N GLY A 156 -16.69 -0.44 23.41
CA GLY A 156 -17.28 -1.38 24.36
C GLY A 156 -16.34 -1.81 25.49
N TYR A 157 -16.76 -2.85 26.21
CA TYR A 157 -15.95 -3.54 27.20
C TYR A 157 -15.91 -5.02 26.81
N SER A 158 -14.74 -5.52 26.44
CA SER A 158 -14.56 -6.85 25.85
C SER A 158 -13.15 -7.39 26.06
N SER A 159 -12.99 -8.70 25.92
CA SER A 159 -11.69 -9.37 26.03
C SER A 159 -10.74 -8.97 24.88
N ALA A 160 -9.55 -8.50 25.24
CA ALA A 160 -8.38 -8.38 24.36
C ALA A 160 -7.24 -9.28 24.85
N SER A 161 -6.38 -9.74 23.94
CA SER A 161 -5.09 -10.33 24.30
C SER A 161 -4.14 -9.19 24.72
N VAL A 162 -3.46 -9.36 25.86
CA VAL A 162 -2.58 -8.32 26.42
C VAL A 162 -1.33 -8.92 27.06
N TYR A 163 -0.20 -8.22 26.93
CA TYR A 163 1.11 -8.71 27.38
C TYR A 163 1.43 -8.37 28.84
N ILE A 164 1.22 -9.32 29.75
CA ILE A 164 1.42 -9.14 31.20
C ILE A 164 2.45 -10.14 31.72
N ASN A 165 3.44 -9.65 32.48
CA ASN A 165 4.47 -10.46 33.15
C ASN A 165 5.21 -11.50 32.26
N GLY A 166 5.38 -11.20 30.96
CA GLY A 166 6.11 -12.06 30.03
C GLY A 166 5.22 -12.98 29.19
N THR A 167 3.91 -12.99 29.41
CA THR A 167 2.97 -13.85 28.66
C THR A 167 1.73 -13.08 28.20
N TYR A 168 1.17 -13.52 27.09
CA TYR A 168 -0.13 -13.07 26.61
C TYR A 168 -1.26 -13.70 27.42
N VAL A 169 -2.19 -12.86 27.89
CA VAL A 169 -3.38 -13.27 28.62
C VAL A 169 -4.59 -12.50 28.11
N ASN A 170 -5.74 -13.15 28.05
CA ASN A 170 -7.01 -12.47 27.76
C ASN A 170 -7.47 -11.65 28.97
N ARG A 171 -7.80 -10.38 28.75
CA ARG A 171 -8.37 -9.47 29.76
C ARG A 171 -9.50 -8.67 29.15
N ASP A 172 -10.59 -8.52 29.89
CA ASP A 172 -11.62 -7.55 29.54
C ASP A 172 -11.06 -6.13 29.74
N VAL A 173 -11.13 -5.33 28.68
CA VAL A 173 -10.59 -3.97 28.63
C VAL A 173 -11.60 -3.03 27.96
N VAL A 174 -11.43 -1.73 28.17
CA VAL A 174 -12.20 -0.71 27.44
C VAL A 174 -11.65 -0.62 26.01
N HIS A 175 -12.52 -0.80 25.03
CA HIS A 175 -12.26 -0.53 23.62
C HIS A 175 -12.88 0.81 23.22
N VAL A 176 -12.12 1.60 22.48
CA VAL A 176 -12.57 2.82 21.81
C VAL A 176 -12.55 2.59 20.30
N ASP A 177 -13.64 2.94 19.61
CA ASP A 177 -13.68 2.94 18.14
C ASP A 177 -12.57 3.84 17.59
N LEU A 178 -11.78 3.29 16.67
CA LEU A 178 -10.67 3.98 16.00
C LEU A 178 -11.08 5.36 15.44
N ILE A 179 -12.28 5.45 14.87
CA ILE A 179 -12.76 6.67 14.23
C ILE A 179 -13.07 7.73 15.27
N TYR A 180 -13.72 7.36 16.38
CA TYR A 180 -13.93 8.23 17.52
C TYR A 180 -12.61 8.68 18.15
N PHE A 181 -11.63 7.78 18.30
CA PHE A 181 -10.31 8.13 18.81
C PHE A 181 -9.64 9.20 17.94
N PHE A 182 -9.60 9.00 16.61
CA PHE A 182 -8.95 9.94 15.69
C PHE A 182 -9.75 11.26 15.53
N ASP A 183 -11.06 11.19 15.31
CA ASP A 183 -11.94 12.33 15.01
C ASP A 183 -12.25 13.20 16.24
N ARG A 184 -12.43 12.58 17.42
CA ARG A 184 -13.01 13.24 18.61
C ARG A 184 -12.02 13.41 19.76
N ILE A 185 -11.17 12.43 20.02
CA ILE A 185 -10.16 12.48 21.09
C ILE A 185 -8.91 13.20 20.59
N LEU A 186 -8.25 12.68 19.56
CA LEU A 186 -7.04 13.28 18.99
C LEU A 186 -7.35 14.54 18.18
N LYS A 187 -8.50 14.56 17.47
CA LYS A 187 -8.92 15.63 16.54
C LYS A 187 -7.92 15.86 15.40
N ILE A 188 -7.30 14.77 14.94
CA ILE A 188 -6.31 14.75 13.85
C ILE A 188 -6.97 14.22 12.57
N LYS A 189 -6.75 14.93 11.46
CA LYS A 189 -7.24 14.54 10.12
C LYS A 189 -6.16 14.00 9.18
N THR A 190 -4.89 14.18 9.55
CA THR A 190 -3.76 13.70 8.76
C THR A 190 -2.72 13.15 9.71
N PHE A 191 -2.66 11.83 9.73
CA PHE A 191 -1.62 11.07 10.41
C PHE A 191 -0.48 10.88 9.42
N ASP A 192 0.75 11.08 9.86
CA ASP A 192 1.88 10.73 9.02
C ASP A 192 2.12 9.24 9.12
N ASN A 193 2.18 8.74 10.36
CA ASN A 193 2.40 7.33 10.68
C ASN A 193 1.21 6.79 11.49
N ILE A 194 0.77 5.59 11.15
CA ILE A 194 0.02 4.72 12.06
C ILE A 194 0.86 3.46 12.26
N TRP A 195 1.17 3.09 13.49
CA TRP A 195 1.73 1.78 13.81
C TRP A 195 0.63 0.96 14.46
N LEU A 196 0.24 -0.16 13.85
CA LEU A 196 -0.87 -0.99 14.26
C LEU A 196 -0.39 -2.42 14.52
N ASP A 197 -0.46 -2.79 15.78
CA ASP A 197 -0.06 -4.07 16.37
C ASP A 197 -1.09 -4.35 17.49
N ALA A 198 -2.21 -4.98 17.16
CA ALA A 198 -3.39 -5.00 18.03
C ALA A 198 -3.84 -6.42 18.43
N GLU A 199 -2.89 -7.35 18.46
CA GLU A 199 -3.05 -8.71 19.00
C GLU A 199 -4.28 -9.46 18.42
N GLY A 200 -4.53 -9.28 17.12
CA GLY A 200 -5.65 -9.89 16.40
C GLY A 200 -6.89 -8.99 16.22
N ALA A 201 -6.89 -7.78 16.78
CA ALA A 201 -7.94 -6.79 16.58
C ALA A 201 -7.81 -5.98 15.26
N GLU A 202 -6.88 -6.33 14.37
CA GLU A 202 -6.63 -5.61 13.12
C GLU A 202 -7.67 -5.93 12.04
N TYR A 203 -8.16 -7.18 11.94
CA TYR A 203 -9.09 -7.58 10.87
C TYR A 203 -10.38 -6.75 10.83
N PRO A 204 -11.05 -6.45 11.97
CA PRO A 204 -12.20 -5.55 11.99
C PRO A 204 -11.89 -4.09 11.62
N LEU A 205 -10.61 -3.72 11.51
CA LEU A 205 -10.14 -2.41 11.06
C LEU A 205 -9.81 -2.37 9.56
N PHE A 206 -9.87 -3.48 8.82
CA PHE A 206 -9.46 -3.52 7.41
C PHE A 206 -10.30 -2.62 6.47
N ASP A 207 -11.45 -2.11 6.90
CA ASP A 207 -12.22 -1.13 6.14
C ASP A 207 -11.51 0.23 6.01
N ILE A 208 -10.52 0.54 6.86
CA ILE A 208 -9.85 1.85 6.90
C ILE A 208 -8.96 2.14 5.68
N PHE A 209 -8.53 1.09 4.98
CA PHE A 209 -7.70 1.18 3.78
C PHE A 209 -8.52 1.54 2.52
N GLN A 210 -9.84 1.37 2.57
CA GLN A 210 -10.70 1.47 1.39
C GLN A 210 -11.01 2.92 1.02
N LYS A 211 -11.05 3.27 -0.27
CA LYS A 211 -11.51 4.60 -0.77
C LYS A 211 -12.94 4.97 -0.34
N THR A 212 -13.75 4.01 0.08
CA THR A 212 -15.11 4.21 0.63
C THR A 212 -15.19 3.97 2.13
N GLY A 213 -14.06 3.67 2.79
CA GLY A 213 -13.93 3.23 4.18
C GLY A 213 -14.26 4.28 5.25
N ARG A 214 -14.28 3.87 6.53
CA ARG A 214 -14.64 4.77 7.63
C ARG A 214 -13.75 6.02 7.75
N LEU A 215 -12.44 5.92 7.50
CA LEU A 215 -11.53 7.08 7.54
C LEU A 215 -11.87 8.11 6.46
N GLU A 216 -12.08 7.66 5.22
CA GLU A 216 -12.46 8.52 4.09
C GLU A 216 -13.77 9.26 4.33
N ARG A 217 -14.80 8.55 4.83
CA ARG A 217 -16.09 9.17 5.19
C ARG A 217 -15.98 10.24 6.29
N LYS A 218 -14.83 10.36 6.95
CA LYS A 218 -14.51 11.36 7.97
C LYS A 218 -13.45 12.37 7.54
N GLY A 219 -12.94 12.28 6.31
CA GLY A 219 -11.82 13.09 5.82
C GLY A 219 -10.54 12.89 6.64
N ILE A 220 -10.35 11.68 7.18
CA ILE A 220 -9.12 11.28 7.89
C ILE A 220 -8.27 10.48 6.90
N LYS A 221 -6.97 10.74 6.90
CA LYS A 221 -6.00 10.00 6.09
C LYS A 221 -4.72 9.71 6.87
N PHE A 222 -4.00 8.70 6.42
CA PHE A 222 -2.62 8.43 6.83
C PHE A 222 -1.69 8.37 5.62
N CYS A 223 -0.40 8.60 5.85
CA CYS A 223 0.62 8.59 4.79
C CYS A 223 1.45 7.33 4.74
N GLN A 224 1.88 6.82 5.89
CA GLN A 224 2.55 5.54 6.00
C GLN A 224 2.05 4.75 7.20
N MET A 225 2.19 3.43 7.14
CA MET A 225 1.78 2.52 8.20
C MET A 225 2.78 1.39 8.37
N SER A 226 3.09 1.06 9.62
CA SER A 226 3.65 -0.24 10.00
C SER A 226 2.49 -1.08 10.49
N LEU A 227 2.26 -2.23 9.88
CA LEU A 227 1.12 -3.11 10.18
C LEU A 227 1.63 -4.50 10.51
N GLU A 228 1.33 -4.97 11.71
CA GLU A 228 1.43 -6.37 12.10
C GLU A 228 0.03 -7.00 12.08
N VAL A 229 -0.20 -7.96 11.17
CA VAL A 229 -1.42 -8.78 11.16
C VAL A 229 -1.10 -10.11 11.82
N HIS A 230 -1.77 -10.39 12.92
CA HIS A 230 -1.55 -11.58 13.74
C HIS A 230 -1.88 -12.89 13.01
N SER A 231 -1.66 -14.04 13.66
CA SER A 231 -1.89 -15.36 13.07
C SER A 231 -3.40 -15.60 12.84
N PRO A 232 -3.84 -15.84 11.58
CA PRO A 232 -5.26 -15.83 11.23
C PRO A 232 -5.95 -17.19 11.40
N SER A 233 -7.18 -17.17 11.93
CA SER A 233 -8.18 -18.21 11.65
C SER A 233 -8.59 -18.23 10.17
N GLU A 234 -9.22 -19.31 9.70
CA GLU A 234 -9.64 -19.44 8.28
C GLU A 234 -10.50 -18.25 7.78
N PRO A 235 -11.51 -17.73 8.52
CA PRO A 235 -12.23 -16.52 8.11
C PRO A 235 -11.37 -15.26 8.07
N GLN A 236 -10.34 -15.17 8.91
CA GLN A 236 -9.39 -14.05 8.95
C GLN A 236 -8.42 -14.08 7.75
N GLN A 237 -8.05 -15.28 7.27
CA GLN A 237 -7.28 -15.44 6.03
C GLN A 237 -8.03 -14.88 4.82
N ILE A 238 -9.36 -15.10 4.76
CA ILE A 238 -10.22 -14.55 3.71
C ILE A 238 -10.25 -13.01 3.79
N GLN A 239 -10.46 -12.43 4.98
CA GLN A 239 -10.46 -10.97 5.18
C GLN A 239 -9.13 -10.33 4.77
N PHE A 240 -8.00 -10.94 5.12
CA PHE A 240 -6.68 -10.44 4.73
C PHE A 240 -6.45 -10.54 3.21
N MET A 241 -6.83 -11.66 2.58
CA MET A 241 -6.76 -11.83 1.13
C MET A 241 -7.62 -10.77 0.40
N GLU A 242 -8.81 -10.45 0.90
CA GLU A 242 -9.70 -9.43 0.33
C GLU A 242 -9.11 -8.03 0.48
N LEU A 243 -8.56 -7.69 1.66
CA LEU A 243 -7.84 -6.44 1.90
C LEU A 243 -6.70 -6.23 0.88
N ILE A 244 -5.79 -7.21 0.75
CA ILE A 244 -4.62 -7.09 -0.13
C ILE A 244 -5.06 -6.91 -1.59
N LYS A 245 -6.04 -7.71 -2.06
CA LYS A 245 -6.61 -7.57 -3.40
C LYS A 245 -7.24 -6.20 -3.62
N GLN A 246 -7.90 -5.64 -2.61
CA GLN A 246 -8.52 -4.32 -2.70
C GLN A 246 -7.47 -3.21 -2.74
N ILE A 247 -6.44 -3.25 -1.89
CA ILE A 247 -5.35 -2.25 -1.89
C ILE A 247 -4.68 -2.20 -3.27
N ILE A 248 -4.31 -3.37 -3.83
CA ILE A 248 -3.69 -3.48 -5.16
C ILE A 248 -4.63 -2.91 -6.24
N LYS A 249 -5.91 -3.32 -6.24
CA LYS A 249 -6.91 -2.86 -7.21
C LYS A 249 -7.16 -1.35 -7.13
N GLU A 250 -7.08 -0.75 -5.95
CA GLU A 250 -7.32 0.67 -5.76
C GLU A 250 -6.12 1.55 -6.13
N PHE A 251 -4.93 0.97 -6.36
CA PHE A 251 -3.67 1.68 -6.66
C PHE A 251 -3.41 2.85 -5.70
N ARG A 252 -3.67 2.62 -4.41
CA ARG A 252 -3.65 3.66 -3.37
C ARG A 252 -2.45 3.54 -2.44
N TYR A 253 -2.23 2.34 -1.91
CA TYR A 253 -1.08 2.04 -1.06
C TYR A 253 -0.16 1.07 -1.78
N GLY A 254 1.15 1.35 -1.75
CA GLY A 254 2.16 0.32 -1.99
C GLY A 254 2.43 -0.42 -0.70
N ILE A 255 2.77 -1.71 -0.80
CA ILE A 255 2.99 -2.62 0.31
C ILE A 255 4.39 -3.25 0.14
N HIS A 256 5.30 -2.97 1.06
CA HIS A 256 6.73 -3.23 0.94
C HIS A 256 7.34 -3.75 2.24
N LYS A 257 8.59 -4.23 2.17
CA LYS A 257 9.37 -4.78 3.30
C LYS A 257 8.58 -5.82 4.10
N ASN A 258 7.79 -6.61 3.40
CA ASN A 258 6.93 -7.64 3.97
C ASN A 258 7.78 -8.73 4.66
N ARG A 259 7.26 -9.31 5.74
CA ARG A 259 7.83 -10.47 6.43
C ARG A 259 6.73 -11.36 6.99
N ASN A 260 6.93 -12.67 6.87
CA ASN A 260 6.16 -13.68 7.60
C ASN A 260 7.03 -14.28 8.72
N VAL A 261 6.65 -14.01 9.97
CA VAL A 261 7.30 -14.56 11.18
C VAL A 261 6.34 -15.40 12.03
N GLY A 262 5.24 -15.88 11.43
CA GLY A 262 4.04 -16.34 12.13
C GLY A 262 2.95 -15.26 12.22
N HIS A 263 3.34 -14.00 12.07
CA HIS A 263 2.50 -12.83 11.85
C HIS A 263 2.99 -12.12 10.57
N MET A 264 2.10 -11.41 9.87
CA MET A 264 2.45 -10.65 8.66
C MET A 264 2.85 -9.23 9.06
N ARG A 265 4.14 -8.91 8.99
CA ARG A 265 4.66 -7.55 9.19
C ARG A 265 4.82 -6.88 7.83
N MET A 266 4.24 -5.69 7.66
CA MET A 266 4.21 -4.96 6.38
C MET A 266 4.40 -3.46 6.58
N TYR A 267 5.12 -2.82 5.66
CA TYR A 267 5.14 -1.37 5.51
C TYR A 267 4.21 -0.93 4.38
N LEU A 268 3.36 0.06 4.62
CA LEU A 268 2.48 0.64 3.61
C LEU A 268 2.75 2.13 3.41
N PHE A 269 2.70 2.62 2.16
CA PHE A 269 2.78 4.05 1.83
C PHE A 269 1.65 4.49 0.87
N ASN A 270 0.99 5.60 1.19
CA ASN A 270 -0.17 6.15 0.48
C ASN A 270 0.24 7.01 -0.73
N PHE A 271 0.61 6.35 -1.83
CA PHE A 271 0.85 7.00 -3.13
C PHE A 271 -0.39 7.71 -3.67
N GLY A 272 -1.60 7.29 -3.26
CA GLY A 272 -2.86 7.89 -3.71
C GLY A 272 -3.18 9.28 -3.13
N ASP A 273 -2.44 9.79 -2.14
CA ASP A 273 -2.70 11.11 -1.55
C ASP A 273 -1.55 12.11 -1.76
N SER A 274 -1.87 13.21 -2.46
CA SER A 274 -0.88 14.24 -2.83
C SER A 274 -0.19 14.95 -1.67
N TYR A 275 -0.73 14.96 -0.44
CA TYR A 275 0.00 15.47 0.73
C TYR A 275 1.13 14.50 1.11
N CYS A 276 0.82 13.21 1.14
CA CYS A 276 1.76 12.16 1.52
C CYS A 276 2.92 12.08 0.53
N VAL A 277 2.60 12.07 -0.77
CA VAL A 277 3.62 12.06 -1.83
C VAL A 277 4.53 13.31 -1.74
N LYS A 278 3.98 14.53 -1.61
CA LYS A 278 4.79 15.76 -1.47
C LYS A 278 5.65 15.78 -0.21
N LYS A 279 5.10 15.29 0.91
CA LYS A 279 5.77 15.34 2.20
C LYS A 279 6.97 14.40 2.22
N PHE A 280 6.85 13.20 1.68
CA PHE A 280 7.82 12.12 1.85
C PHE A 280 8.64 11.74 0.60
N LEU A 281 8.17 12.04 -0.62
CA LEU A 281 8.90 11.72 -1.85
C LEU A 281 9.55 12.98 -2.45
N THR A 282 10.78 12.84 -2.94
CA THR A 282 11.49 13.96 -3.58
C THR A 282 10.76 14.38 -4.86
N ARG A 283 10.94 15.63 -5.33
CA ARG A 283 10.17 16.17 -6.47
C ARG A 283 10.20 15.25 -7.70
N ASN A 284 11.35 14.63 -7.99
CA ASN A 284 11.53 13.69 -9.10
C ASN A 284 10.66 12.41 -8.94
N LEU A 285 10.48 11.92 -7.71
CA LEU A 285 9.63 10.76 -7.39
C LEU A 285 8.14 11.13 -7.27
N TYR A 286 7.83 12.37 -6.82
CA TYR A 286 6.48 12.92 -6.77
C TYR A 286 5.88 13.12 -8.18
N GLU A 287 6.66 13.59 -9.15
CA GLU A 287 6.18 13.77 -10.54
C GLU A 287 5.87 12.43 -11.24
N LEU A 288 6.51 11.33 -10.82
CA LEU A 288 6.23 9.98 -11.31
C LEU A 288 4.95 9.35 -10.72
N THR A 289 4.47 9.84 -9.57
CA THR A 289 3.44 9.16 -8.77
C THR A 289 2.08 9.87 -8.77
N LEU A 290 1.97 11.10 -9.28
CA LEU A 290 0.68 11.78 -9.42
C LEU A 290 -0.10 11.39 -10.68
N PRO A 291 -1.41 11.10 -10.57
CA PRO A 291 -2.34 11.17 -11.69
C PRO A 291 -2.49 12.63 -12.15
N SER A 292 -2.27 12.89 -13.44
CA SER A 292 -2.37 14.22 -14.06
C SER A 292 -3.72 14.92 -13.79
N SER A 293 -3.76 15.91 -12.89
CA SER A 293 -4.95 16.77 -12.68
C SER A 293 -4.66 18.13 -12.00
N ASN A 294 -5.16 19.23 -12.60
CA ASN A 294 -4.97 20.65 -12.23
C ASN A 294 -6.29 21.36 -11.77
N ASP A 295 -6.33 22.58 -11.18
CA ASP A 295 -5.39 23.73 -11.17
C ASP A 295 -5.68 24.74 -10.00
N THR A 296 -5.04 25.91 -10.01
CA THR A 296 -5.19 27.11 -9.12
C THR A 296 -4.61 27.00 -7.70
N LYS A 297 -4.23 28.08 -6.99
CA LYS A 297 -4.29 29.55 -7.26
C LYS A 297 -2.86 30.14 -7.18
N ASN A 298 -2.47 31.22 -7.87
CA ASN A 298 -3.24 32.16 -8.70
C ASN A 298 -2.33 32.76 -9.80
N LEU A 299 -2.44 32.28 -11.04
CA LEU A 299 -2.37 33.17 -12.21
C LEU A 299 -3.73 33.09 -12.88
N LYS A 300 -4.31 34.23 -13.28
CA LYS A 300 -5.48 34.25 -14.17
C LYS A 300 -5.12 33.52 -15.46
N LYS A 301 -5.49 32.24 -15.61
CA LYS A 301 -5.28 31.52 -16.87
C LYS A 301 -6.51 30.74 -17.29
N PRO A 302 -6.79 30.67 -18.61
CA PRO A 302 -8.01 30.04 -19.09
C PRO A 302 -7.98 28.56 -18.74
N SER A 303 -9.14 28.01 -18.38
CA SER A 303 -9.41 26.58 -18.56
C SER A 303 -9.24 26.29 -20.05
N SER A 304 -8.04 25.90 -20.44
CA SER A 304 -7.66 25.91 -21.85
C SER A 304 -8.38 24.80 -22.58
N LEU A 305 -8.88 25.11 -23.78
CA LEU A 305 -9.55 24.18 -24.69
C LEU A 305 -8.81 22.83 -24.81
N LYS A 306 -7.47 22.87 -24.72
CA LYS A 306 -6.56 21.71 -24.73
C LYS A 306 -6.86 20.67 -23.65
N LYS A 307 -7.12 21.07 -22.39
CA LYS A 307 -7.43 20.13 -21.29
C LYS A 307 -8.73 19.37 -21.58
N LYS A 308 -9.76 20.09 -22.03
CA LYS A 308 -11.07 19.51 -22.38
C LYS A 308 -11.02 18.56 -23.59
N ILE A 309 -10.14 18.83 -24.55
CA ILE A 309 -9.87 17.93 -25.68
C ILE A 309 -9.26 16.61 -25.18
N LEU A 310 -8.21 16.68 -24.35
CA LEU A 310 -7.52 15.49 -23.81
C LEU A 310 -8.41 14.62 -22.93
N GLU A 311 -9.20 15.22 -22.04
CA GLU A 311 -10.14 14.49 -21.17
C GLU A 311 -11.16 13.68 -21.98
N LYS A 312 -11.77 14.30 -22.98
CA LYS A 312 -12.72 13.63 -23.87
C LYS A 312 -12.07 12.59 -24.76
N TRP A 313 -10.88 12.87 -25.29
CA TRP A 313 -10.13 11.92 -26.09
C TRP A 313 -9.84 10.65 -25.28
N THR A 314 -9.46 10.79 -24.01
CA THR A 314 -9.23 9.65 -23.10
C THR A 314 -10.51 8.82 -22.88
N GLU A 315 -11.66 9.48 -22.72
CA GLU A 315 -12.96 8.81 -22.62
C GLU A 315 -13.33 8.06 -23.91
N CYS A 316 -13.09 8.66 -25.07
CA CYS A 316 -13.28 8.03 -26.37
C CYS A 316 -12.35 6.82 -26.54
N ALA A 317 -11.04 6.99 -26.32
CA ALA A 317 -10.04 5.96 -26.52
C ALA A 317 -10.35 4.73 -25.67
N ARG A 318 -10.70 4.92 -24.38
CA ARG A 318 -11.15 3.82 -23.51
C ARG A 318 -12.37 3.11 -24.09
N LYS A 319 -13.41 3.84 -24.48
CA LYS A 319 -14.64 3.28 -25.07
C LYS A 319 -14.41 2.54 -26.41
N GLN A 320 -13.37 2.89 -27.16
CA GLN A 320 -13.03 2.20 -28.41
C GLN A 320 -12.17 0.95 -28.15
N LEU A 321 -11.15 1.05 -27.29
CA LEU A 321 -10.25 -0.05 -26.96
C LEU A 321 -10.93 -1.14 -26.10
N ASP A 322 -11.88 -0.77 -25.23
CA ASP A 322 -12.73 -1.69 -24.45
C ASP A 322 -13.54 -2.66 -25.34
N LYS A 323 -13.65 -2.43 -26.66
CA LYS A 323 -14.36 -3.30 -27.62
C LYS A 323 -13.52 -4.48 -28.12
N VAL A 324 -12.21 -4.45 -27.88
CA VAL A 324 -11.26 -5.45 -28.39
C VAL A 324 -10.82 -6.34 -27.25
N HIS A 325 -10.83 -7.65 -27.47
CA HIS A 325 -10.69 -8.63 -26.39
C HIS A 325 -9.53 -9.60 -26.57
N THR A 326 -8.82 -9.57 -27.70
CA THR A 326 -7.63 -10.40 -27.96
C THR A 326 -6.43 -9.54 -28.33
N ALA A 327 -5.22 -10.03 -28.05
CA ALA A 327 -3.99 -9.27 -28.30
C ALA A 327 -3.70 -9.07 -29.80
N GLU A 328 -4.02 -10.05 -30.64
CA GLU A 328 -3.85 -9.98 -32.10
C GLU A 328 -4.81 -8.95 -32.73
N GLU A 329 -6.09 -9.00 -32.33
CA GLU A 329 -7.08 -8.01 -32.74
C GLU A 329 -6.71 -6.60 -32.21
N PHE A 330 -6.22 -6.50 -30.97
CA PHE A 330 -5.77 -5.22 -30.41
C PHE A 330 -4.64 -4.63 -31.22
N TRP A 331 -3.63 -5.42 -31.57
CA TRP A 331 -2.50 -4.98 -32.40
C TRP A 331 -2.96 -4.43 -33.77
N LEU A 332 -3.90 -5.12 -34.42
CA LEU A 332 -4.42 -4.73 -35.73
C LEU A 332 -5.39 -3.54 -35.67
N GLN A 333 -6.18 -3.41 -34.60
CA GLN A 333 -7.24 -2.39 -34.47
C GLN A 333 -6.82 -1.16 -33.67
N PHE A 334 -5.70 -1.18 -32.94
CA PHE A 334 -5.28 -0.06 -32.08
C PHE A 334 -5.25 1.28 -32.82
N VAL A 335 -4.52 1.35 -33.95
CA VAL A 335 -4.37 2.56 -34.76
C VAL A 335 -5.71 3.12 -35.24
N PRO A 336 -6.57 2.38 -35.98
CA PRO A 336 -7.85 2.94 -36.44
C PRO A 336 -8.79 3.34 -35.29
N LEU A 337 -8.77 2.62 -34.15
CA LEU A 337 -9.60 2.96 -32.98
C LEU A 337 -9.17 4.25 -32.29
N ILE A 338 -7.86 4.51 -32.13
CA ILE A 338 -7.38 5.77 -31.55
C ILE A 338 -7.46 6.93 -32.54
N SER A 339 -7.20 6.71 -33.83
CA SER A 339 -7.31 7.74 -34.88
C SER A 339 -8.74 8.26 -35.05
N TYR A 340 -9.75 7.40 -34.81
CA TYR A 340 -11.14 7.84 -34.71
C TYR A 340 -11.33 8.87 -33.57
N CYS A 341 -10.69 8.65 -32.41
CA CYS A 341 -10.76 9.56 -31.28
C CYS A 341 -9.95 10.85 -31.52
N ASP A 342 -8.80 10.77 -32.18
CA ASP A 342 -8.01 11.95 -32.59
C ASP A 342 -8.85 12.92 -33.40
N TYR A 343 -9.57 12.39 -34.40
CA TYR A 343 -10.47 13.15 -35.26
C TYR A 343 -11.72 13.65 -34.51
N THR A 344 -12.36 12.78 -33.73
CA THR A 344 -13.64 13.10 -33.04
C THR A 344 -13.46 14.23 -32.03
N GLU A 345 -12.39 14.18 -31.23
CA GLU A 345 -12.13 15.16 -30.17
C GLU A 345 -11.17 16.29 -30.58
N LYS A 346 -10.75 16.30 -31.85
CA LYS A 346 -10.07 17.42 -32.52
C LYS A 346 -8.68 17.71 -31.94
N ILE A 347 -7.87 16.66 -31.85
CA ILE A 347 -6.49 16.68 -31.35
C ILE A 347 -5.60 17.68 -32.11
N GLU A 348 -5.91 18.00 -33.37
CA GLU A 348 -5.18 19.03 -34.13
C GLU A 348 -5.23 20.41 -33.45
N LYS A 349 -6.29 20.70 -32.68
CA LYS A 349 -6.46 21.95 -31.93
C LYS A 349 -5.62 22.04 -30.67
N LEU A 350 -4.89 20.98 -30.31
CA LEU A 350 -3.84 21.07 -29.31
C LEU A 350 -2.65 21.92 -29.81
N GLY A 351 -2.48 22.11 -31.11
CA GLY A 351 -1.34 22.83 -31.68
C GLY A 351 -0.04 22.00 -31.60
N LEU A 352 -0.14 20.72 -31.96
CA LEU A 352 1.01 19.84 -32.12
C LEU A 352 1.83 20.29 -33.33
N VAL A 353 3.15 20.34 -33.17
CA VAL A 353 4.11 20.55 -34.25
C VAL A 353 4.60 19.19 -34.73
N GLY A 354 4.39 18.89 -36.01
CA GLY A 354 5.00 17.74 -36.67
C GLY A 354 6.45 18.02 -37.05
N LEU A 355 7.35 17.16 -36.60
CA LEU A 355 8.79 17.20 -36.82
C LEU A 355 9.14 15.97 -37.67
N LYS A 356 9.21 16.19 -38.98
CA LYS A 356 9.49 15.13 -39.94
C LYS A 356 10.98 14.78 -39.97
N ASN A 357 11.28 13.50 -40.02
CA ASN A 357 12.61 12.94 -40.31
C ASN A 357 12.49 12.09 -41.61
N ASP A 358 13.48 11.27 -41.95
CA ASP A 358 13.51 10.52 -43.22
C ASP A 358 12.40 9.44 -43.33
N ASP A 359 12.00 8.80 -42.22
CA ASP A 359 11.10 7.62 -42.21
C ASP A 359 9.79 7.78 -41.40
N GLU A 360 9.68 8.78 -40.53
CA GLU A 360 8.52 9.02 -39.65
C GLU A 360 8.20 10.52 -39.44
N ILE A 361 7.24 10.81 -38.56
CA ILE A 361 6.93 12.17 -38.08
C ILE A 361 6.76 12.10 -36.57
N LYS A 362 7.62 12.82 -35.85
CA LYS A 362 7.54 12.96 -34.39
C LYS A 362 6.70 14.19 -34.07
N TYR A 363 5.76 14.10 -33.13
CA TYR A 363 4.90 15.23 -32.76
C TYR A 363 5.32 15.80 -31.40
N ALA A 364 5.41 17.13 -31.31
CA ALA A 364 5.74 17.82 -30.07
C ALA A 364 4.72 18.92 -29.77
N LEU A 365 4.39 19.13 -28.49
CA LEU A 365 3.58 20.25 -28.03
C LEU A 365 4.51 21.34 -27.46
N MET A 366 4.54 22.52 -28.09
CA MET A 366 5.41 23.60 -27.64
C MET A 366 4.88 24.28 -26.37
N PRO A 367 5.76 24.78 -25.47
CA PRO A 367 5.37 25.59 -24.33
C PRO A 367 4.57 26.84 -24.74
N THR A 368 3.49 27.14 -24.03
CA THR A 368 2.57 28.27 -24.32
C THR A 368 2.95 29.57 -23.60
N ARG A 369 4.22 29.73 -23.24
CA ARG A 369 4.76 30.96 -22.65
C ARG A 369 6.10 31.22 -23.28
N SER A 370 6.35 32.45 -23.73
CA SER A 370 7.68 32.90 -24.14
C SER A 370 8.68 32.57 -23.03
N PRO A 371 9.78 31.86 -23.32
CA PRO A 371 10.80 31.59 -22.33
C PRO A 371 11.37 32.92 -21.81
N THR A 372 11.35 33.13 -20.49
CA THR A 372 12.16 34.20 -19.86
C THR A 372 13.64 33.88 -20.05
N ASP A 373 14.52 34.88 -20.01
CA ASP A 373 15.93 34.76 -20.45
C ASP A 373 16.70 33.59 -19.81
N ASN A 374 16.35 33.19 -18.59
CA ASN A 374 16.97 32.09 -17.84
C ASN A 374 16.19 30.76 -17.85
N SER A 375 15.09 30.63 -18.60
CA SER A 375 14.32 29.38 -18.66
C SER A 375 14.85 28.41 -19.74
N THR A 376 15.19 27.20 -19.31
CA THR A 376 15.72 26.13 -20.15
C THR A 376 14.64 25.12 -20.51
N LEU A 377 14.60 24.68 -21.77
CA LEU A 377 13.79 23.55 -22.20
C LEU A 377 14.70 22.32 -22.29
N SER A 378 14.51 21.37 -21.39
CA SER A 378 15.19 20.07 -21.47
C SER A 378 14.54 19.21 -22.54
N PHE A 379 15.33 18.72 -23.49
CA PHE A 379 14.90 17.79 -24.53
C PHE A 379 15.94 16.66 -24.61
N VAL A 380 15.46 15.41 -24.63
CA VAL A 380 16.30 14.20 -24.62
C VAL A 380 15.76 13.23 -25.67
N THR A 381 16.57 12.91 -26.67
CA THR A 381 16.34 11.74 -27.55
C THR A 381 17.11 10.55 -27.00
N LEU A 382 16.45 9.40 -26.88
CA LEU A 382 17.07 8.11 -26.58
C LEU A 382 17.06 7.26 -27.85
N GLY A 383 18.12 6.47 -28.09
CA GLY A 383 18.25 5.67 -29.31
C GLY A 383 18.60 6.48 -30.56
N ILE A 384 19.48 7.48 -30.44
CA ILE A 384 19.84 8.41 -31.52
C ILE A 384 20.39 7.65 -32.74
N GLY A 385 19.69 7.76 -33.87
CA GLY A 385 20.08 7.18 -35.15
C GLY A 385 21.04 8.06 -35.96
N LYS A 386 21.24 7.71 -37.25
CA LYS A 386 22.02 8.54 -38.18
C LYS A 386 21.27 9.80 -38.61
N ASP A 387 19.95 9.74 -38.68
CA ASP A 387 19.10 10.91 -38.90
C ASP A 387 18.76 11.55 -37.55
N ILE A 388 19.01 12.86 -37.47
CA ILE A 388 18.71 13.73 -36.32
C ILE A 388 17.99 15.02 -36.78
N THR A 389 17.27 14.92 -37.90
CA THR A 389 16.62 16.06 -38.55
C THR A 389 15.43 16.56 -37.73
N ALA A 390 14.69 15.68 -37.04
CA ALA A 390 13.63 16.07 -36.13
C ALA A 390 14.15 16.87 -34.92
N GLU A 391 15.30 16.51 -34.36
CA GLU A 391 15.95 17.21 -33.25
C GLU A 391 16.49 18.58 -33.67
N LYS A 392 17.11 18.65 -34.86
CA LYS A 392 17.52 19.92 -35.47
C LYS A 392 16.31 20.83 -35.75
N ALA A 393 15.22 20.27 -36.24
CA ALA A 393 13.97 21.00 -36.46
C ALA A 393 13.36 21.49 -35.13
N PHE A 394 13.31 20.64 -34.09
CA PHE A 394 12.82 21.01 -32.77
C PHE A 394 13.63 22.13 -32.13
N ARG A 395 14.96 22.08 -32.26
CA ARG A 395 15.86 23.17 -31.86
C ARG A 395 15.50 24.47 -32.59
N ASN A 396 15.34 24.44 -33.91
CA ASN A 396 15.04 25.65 -34.67
C ASN A 396 13.62 26.21 -34.38
N VAL A 397 12.62 25.36 -34.18
CA VAL A 397 11.25 25.75 -33.80
C VAL A 397 11.21 26.34 -32.38
N SER A 398 11.97 25.78 -31.43
CA SER A 398 12.07 26.33 -30.06
C SER A 398 12.81 27.67 -29.99
N PHE A 399 13.77 27.94 -30.88
CA PHE A 399 14.34 29.29 -31.04
C PHE A 399 13.36 30.27 -31.69
N SER A 400 12.65 29.88 -32.75
CA SER A 400 11.62 30.73 -33.40
C SER A 400 10.51 31.17 -32.43
N ALA A 401 10.13 30.30 -31.49
CA ALA A 401 9.16 30.60 -30.42
C ALA A 401 9.68 31.56 -29.32
N LYS A 402 10.99 31.86 -29.27
CA LYS A 402 11.52 32.99 -28.48
C LYS A 402 11.35 34.32 -29.23
N ASP A 403 11.59 34.33 -30.54
CA ASP A 403 11.63 35.55 -31.34
C ASP A 403 10.25 36.06 -31.78
N TYR A 404 9.25 35.19 -31.86
CA TYR A 404 7.84 35.58 -32.06
C TYR A 404 7.01 35.28 -30.81
N GLY A 405 6.60 36.36 -30.12
CA GLY A 405 5.70 36.32 -28.97
C GLY A 405 4.26 35.91 -29.33
N ILE A 406 4.07 34.62 -29.62
CA ILE A 406 2.77 34.01 -29.91
C ILE A 406 2.11 33.59 -28.58
N HIS A 407 0.91 34.12 -28.32
CA HIS A 407 0.20 34.11 -27.03
C HIS A 407 -0.55 32.80 -26.70
#